data_AF-B7FKT0-F1
#
_entry.id   AF-B7FKT0-F1
#
_cell.length_a   1.000
_cell.length_b   1.000
_cell.length_c   1.000
_cell.angle_alpha   90.00
_cell.angle_beta   90.00
_cell.angle_gamma   90.00
#
_symmetry.space_group_name_H-M   'P 1'
#
loop_
_entity.id
_entity.type
_entity.pdbx_description
1 polymer ?
#
loop_
_entity_poly.entity_id
_entity_poly.type
_entity_poly.pdbx_seq_one_letter_code
_entity_poly.pdbx_strand_id
1 'polypeptide(L)'
;STPILDRAEWLVIIGPIFFTLLLLFISGIPLLEESADKKFGNVDGYRVYKQRTSPLIPLPPAVYGKLPTWFKSVFLFEFPLYSRNFPPEEQI
;
A
#
# COMPACT_ATOMS: atom_id res chain seq x y z
N SER A 1 -22.58 -16.72 -35.19
CA SER A 1 -22.06 -15.45 -34.66
C SER A 1 -22.81 -15.11 -33.37
N THR A 2 -22.21 -15.32 -32.19
CA THR A 2 -22.87 -15.04 -30.90
C THR A 2 -22.63 -13.58 -30.50
N PRO A 3 -23.65 -12.70 -30.54
CA PRO A 3 -23.51 -11.24 -30.40
C PRO A 3 -23.59 -10.82 -28.93
N ILE A 4 -22.80 -11.46 -28.07
CA ILE A 4 -22.72 -11.12 -26.63
C ILE A 4 -21.40 -10.44 -26.26
N LEU A 5 -20.41 -10.45 -27.15
CA LEU A 5 -19.04 -9.99 -26.85
C LEU A 5 -18.80 -8.50 -27.07
N ASP A 6 -19.47 -7.85 -28.03
CA ASP A 6 -19.18 -6.46 -28.42
C ASP A 6 -19.33 -5.42 -27.29
N ARG A 7 -20.02 -5.75 -26.19
CA ARG A 7 -20.23 -4.85 -25.05
C ARG A 7 -19.78 -5.44 -23.70
N ALA A 8 -19.43 -6.72 -23.66
CA ALA A 8 -19.03 -7.43 -22.43
C ALA A 8 -17.51 -7.41 -22.17
N GLU A 9 -16.69 -7.05 -23.15
CA GLU A 9 -15.23 -6.96 -23.01
C GLU A 9 -14.80 -6.02 -21.90
N TRP A 10 -15.46 -4.87 -21.77
CA TRP A 10 -15.17 -3.91 -20.70
C TRP A 10 -15.46 -4.49 -19.31
N LEU A 11 -16.49 -5.33 -19.15
CA LEU A 11 -16.82 -5.93 -17.86
C LEU A 11 -15.72 -6.88 -17.37
N VAL A 12 -15.08 -7.61 -18.29
CA VAL A 12 -13.98 -8.53 -18.00
C VAL A 12 -12.74 -7.79 -17.50
N ILE A 13 -12.52 -6.56 -17.96
CA ILE A 13 -11.40 -5.70 -17.53
C ILE A 13 -11.76 -4.92 -16.25
N ILE A 14 -13.00 -4.45 -16.14
CA ILE A 14 -13.49 -3.71 -14.99
C ILE A 14 -13.44 -4.56 -13.72
N GLY A 15 -13.78 -5.85 -13.81
CA GLY A 15 -13.71 -6.78 -12.67
C GLY A 15 -12.34 -6.75 -11.95
N PRO A 16 -11.24 -7.19 -12.59
CA PRO A 16 -9.93 -7.19 -11.97
C PRO A 16 -9.45 -5.80 -11.57
N ILE A 17 -9.72 -4.74 -12.34
CA ILE A 17 -9.37 -3.37 -11.93
C ILE A 17 -10.09 -3.01 -10.62
N PHE A 18 -11.40 -3.20 -10.55
CA PHE A 18 -12.18 -2.91 -9.35
C PHE A 18 -11.70 -3.71 -8.13
N PHE A 19 -11.44 -5.02 -8.31
CA PHE A 19 -10.89 -5.84 -7.23
C PHE A 19 -9.50 -5.40 -6.79
N THR A 20 -8.60 -5.05 -7.71
CA THR A 20 -7.28 -4.52 -7.34
C THR A 20 -7.38 -3.21 -6.57
N LEU A 21 -8.28 -2.29 -6.96
CA LEU A 21 -8.53 -1.06 -6.21
C LEU A 21 -9.12 -1.35 -4.82
N LEU A 22 -10.06 -2.29 -4.70
CA LEU A 22 -10.65 -2.68 -3.41
C LEU A 22 -9.58 -3.27 -2.47
N LEU A 23 -8.74 -4.17 -2.99
CA LEU A 23 -7.67 -4.79 -2.22
C LEU A 23 -6.58 -3.80 -1.85
N LEU A 24 -6.17 -2.93 -2.77
CA LEU A 24 -5.15 -1.93 -2.49
C LEU A 24 -5.66 -0.85 -1.54
N PHE A 25 -6.84 -0.27 -1.76
CA PHE A 25 -7.25 0.95 -1.06
C PHE A 25 -8.18 0.74 0.13
N ILE A 26 -8.88 -0.40 0.22
CA ILE A 26 -9.94 -0.60 1.22
C ILE A 26 -9.59 -1.74 2.16
N SER A 27 -9.54 -2.97 1.66
CA SER A 27 -9.52 -4.17 2.51
C SER A 27 -8.15 -4.80 2.71
N GLY A 28 -7.22 -4.66 1.77
CA GLY A 28 -5.95 -5.37 1.83
C GLY A 28 -4.96 -4.60 2.70
N ILE A 29 -4.08 -3.84 2.07
CA ILE A 29 -2.94 -3.21 2.75
C ILE A 29 -3.33 -2.23 3.87
N PRO A 30 -4.24 -1.26 3.69
CA PRO A 30 -4.45 -0.22 4.68
C PRO A 30 -5.06 -0.75 5.99
N LEU A 31 -5.91 -1.77 5.90
CA LEU A 31 -6.48 -2.43 7.07
C LEU A 31 -5.43 -3.23 7.85
N LEU A 32 -4.51 -3.92 7.15
CA LEU A 32 -3.41 -4.66 7.77
C LEU A 32 -2.40 -3.71 8.44
N GLU A 33 -2.05 -2.62 7.76
CA GLU A 33 -1.18 -1.58 8.29
C GLU A 33 -1.77 -0.94 9.55
N GLU A 34 -3.06 -0.61 9.55
CA GLU A 34 -3.72 -0.09 10.75
C GLU A 34 -3.69 -1.07 11.92
N SER A 35 -3.88 -2.36 11.67
CA SER A 35 -3.82 -3.39 12.71
C SER A 35 -2.41 -3.55 13.28
N ALA A 36 -1.39 -3.55 12.42
CA ALA A 36 0.00 -3.66 12.81
C ALA A 36 0.48 -2.41 13.57
N ASP A 37 0.07 -1.22 13.14
CA ASP A 37 0.39 0.04 13.80
C ASP A 37 -0.21 0.12 15.21
N LYS A 38 -1.43 -0.41 15.42
CA LYS A 38 -2.02 -0.51 16.77
C LYS A 38 -1.22 -1.43 17.69
N LYS A 39 -0.61 -2.49 17.16
CA LYS A 39 0.13 -3.49 17.95
C LYS A 39 1.58 -3.11 18.19
N PHE A 40 2.23 -2.47 17.22
CA PHE A 40 3.68 -2.25 17.20
C PHE A 40 4.09 -0.78 17.04
N GLY A 41 3.15 0.17 16.94
CA GLY A 41 3.44 1.58 16.71
C GLY A 41 4.35 2.24 17.74
N ASN A 42 4.35 1.75 18.98
CA ASN A 42 5.23 2.23 20.07
C ASN A 42 6.62 1.55 20.10
N VAL A 43 6.91 0.66 19.14
CA VAL A 43 8.21 -0.04 19.07
C VAL A 43 9.11 0.66 18.06
N ASP A 44 10.24 1.20 18.51
CA ASP A 44 11.17 1.92 17.63
C ASP A 44 11.69 1.07 16.46
N GLY A 45 11.93 -0.22 16.71
CA GLY A 45 12.32 -1.16 15.66
C GLY A 45 11.27 -1.29 14.55
N TYR A 46 9.98 -1.22 14.89
CA TYR A 46 8.89 -1.27 13.91
C TYR A 46 8.80 0.02 13.09
N ARG A 47 9.02 1.18 13.72
CA ARG A 47 9.08 2.49 13.03
C ARG A 47 10.22 2.53 12.00
N VAL A 48 11.41 2.06 12.38
CA VAL A 48 12.57 1.98 11.47
C VAL A 48 12.32 0.98 10.34
N TYR A 49 11.71 -0.17 10.64
CA TYR A 49 11.33 -1.16 9.63
C TYR A 49 10.37 -0.56 8.59
N LYS A 50 9.32 0.13 9.04
CA LYS A 50 8.31 0.73 8.16
C LYS A 50 8.88 1.80 7.22
N GLN A 51 9.89 2.55 7.67
CA GLN A 51 10.58 3.55 6.84
C GLN A 51 11.50 2.95 5.78
N ARG A 52 12.00 1.72 6.00
CA ARG A 52 13.01 1.09 5.15
C ARG A 52 12.46 -0.02 4.25
N THR A 53 11.24 -0.48 4.51
CA THR A 53 10.62 -1.58 3.78
C THR A 53 9.39 -1.09 3.02
N SER A 54 9.34 -1.44 1.74
CA SER A 54 8.18 -1.16 0.87
C SER A 54 7.02 -2.11 1.19
N PRO A 55 5.76 -1.63 1.28
CA PRO A 55 4.59 -2.46 1.60
C PRO A 55 4.21 -3.47 0.52
N LEU A 56 4.35 -3.10 -0.77
CA LEU A 56 3.84 -3.90 -1.90
C LEU A 56 4.97 -4.61 -2.66
N ILE A 57 5.97 -3.85 -3.10
CA ILE A 57 7.05 -4.36 -3.95
C ILE A 57 8.25 -4.70 -3.08
N PRO A 58 8.72 -5.96 -3.06
CA PRO A 58 9.91 -6.33 -2.29
C PRO A 58 11.14 -5.67 -2.90
N LEU A 59 11.73 -4.72 -2.18
CA LEU A 59 12.95 -4.03 -2.58
C LEU A 59 14.01 -4.13 -1.49
N PRO A 60 15.31 -4.14 -1.86
CA PRO A 60 16.37 -4.06 -0.87
C PRO A 60 16.25 -2.78 -0.03
N PRO A 61 16.33 -2.87 1.31
CA PRO A 61 16.17 -1.73 2.21
C PRO A 61 17.14 -0.57 1.92
N ALA A 62 18.34 -0.90 1.44
CA ALA A 62 19.38 0.07 1.08
C ALA A 62 19.02 0.97 -0.11
N VAL A 63 18.18 0.47 -1.03
CA VAL A 63 17.71 1.21 -2.20
C VAL A 63 16.48 2.02 -1.82
N TYR A 64 15.52 1.38 -1.12
CA TYR A 64 14.26 2.02 -0.74
C TYR A 64 14.45 3.25 0.13
N GLY A 65 15.38 3.21 1.09
CA GLY A 65 15.67 4.36 1.96
C GLY A 65 16.18 5.60 1.23
N LYS A 66 16.68 5.46 -0.01
CA LYS A 66 17.27 6.56 -0.79
C LYS A 66 16.31 7.16 -1.83
N LEU A 67 15.14 6.56 -2.05
CA LEU A 67 14.22 7.00 -3.10
C LEU A 67 13.40 8.22 -2.68
N PRO A 68 13.14 9.18 -3.59
CA PRO A 68 12.20 10.28 -3.34
C PRO A 68 10.78 9.77 -3.06
N THR A 69 10.05 10.41 -2.14
CA THR A 69 8.70 9.99 -1.75
C THR A 69 7.72 9.95 -2.93
N TRP A 70 7.80 10.92 -3.85
CA TRP A 70 6.94 10.94 -5.05
C TRP A 70 7.17 9.73 -5.97
N PHE A 71 8.42 9.23 -6.03
CA PHE A 71 8.76 8.07 -6.84
C PHE A 71 8.18 6.80 -6.22
N LYS A 72 8.25 6.67 -4.89
CA LYS A 72 7.66 5.55 -4.17
C LYS A 72 6.14 5.50 -4.35
N SER A 73 5.47 6.65 -4.27
CA SER A 73 4.01 6.71 -4.46
C SER A 73 3.58 6.35 -5.88
N VAL A 74 4.36 6.69 -6.91
CA VAL A 74 4.00 6.41 -8.32
C VAL A 74 4.37 4.99 -8.75
N PHE A 75 5.58 4.52 -8.42
CA PHE A 75 6.11 3.26 -8.95
C PHE A 75 5.99 2.08 -7.99
N LEU A 76 6.00 2.33 -6.67
CA LEU A 76 5.91 1.28 -5.66
C LEU A 76 4.51 1.18 -5.07
N PHE A 77 3.56 1.98 -5.61
CA PHE A 77 2.20 2.12 -5.11
C PHE A 77 2.17 2.50 -3.62
N GLU A 78 3.17 3.23 -3.12
CA GLU A 78 3.19 3.68 -1.73
C GLU A 78 2.33 4.93 -1.56
N PHE A 79 1.01 4.76 -1.68
CA PHE A 79 0.06 5.85 -1.54
C PHE A 79 0.09 6.40 -0.09
N PRO A 80 -0.17 7.70 0.10
CA PRO A 80 -0.16 8.33 1.43
C PRO A 80 -1.15 7.70 2.42
N LEU A 81 -2.11 6.92 1.92
CA LEU A 81 -3.03 6.10 2.71
C LEU A 81 -2.30 5.04 3.56
N TYR A 82 -1.16 4.51 3.10
CA TYR A 82 -0.38 3.48 3.80
C TYR A 82 0.68 4.08 4.73
N SER A 83 1.15 5.29 4.42
CA SER A 83 2.11 6.02 5.26
C SER A 83 1.38 6.68 6.42
N ARG A 84 0.92 5.90 7.41
CA ARG A 84 0.42 6.47 8.65
C ARG A 84 1.59 7.02 9.47
N ASN A 85 1.58 8.34 9.65
CA ASN A 85 2.46 9.01 10.60
C ASN A 85 2.15 8.46 12.00
N PHE A 86 3.15 7.83 12.60
CA PHE A 86 3.08 7.48 14.01
C PHE A 86 2.79 8.75 14.81
N PRO A 87 1.94 8.69 15.86
CA PRO A 87 1.78 9.83 16.74
C PRO A 87 3.17 10.27 17.23
N PRO A 88 3.46 11.58 17.31
CA PRO A 88 4.65 12.06 17.98
C PRO A 88 4.73 11.39 19.34
N GLU A 89 5.91 10.89 19.72
CA GLU A 89 6.13 10.37 21.07
C GLU A 89 5.47 11.31 22.07
N GLU A 90 4.45 10.81 22.78
CA GLU A 90 4.03 11.43 24.03
C GLU A 90 5.23 11.24 24.96
N GLN A 91 6.11 12.25 24.96
CA GLN A 91 7.19 12.39 25.92
C GLN A 91 6.52 12.52 27.30
N ILE A 92 6.48 11.41 28.04
CA ILE A 92 6.19 11.40 29.47
C ILE A 92 7.45 11.86 30.22
#